data_AF-A0A2S1QXH9-F1
#
_entry.id   AF-A0A2S1QXH9-F1
#
_cell.length_a   1.000
_cell.length_b   1.000
_cell.length_c   1.000
_cell.angle_alpha   90.00
_cell.angle_beta   90.00
_cell.angle_gamma   90.00
#
_symmetry.space_group_name_H-M   'P 1'
#
loop_
_entity.id
_entity.type
_entity.pdbx_description
1 polymer ?
#
loop_
_entity_poly.entity_id
_entity_poly.type
_entity_poly.pdbx_seq_one_letter_code
_entity_poly.pdbx_strand_id
1 'polypeptide(L)'
;MNHIAEFQKKNGLKDDGIVGKDTIKKMRYVFDIPDDAQMAHFLANIHHETGGFKVDTEKLNYSAAGLVATWPGRYKDKRSGKPNALAVTLASRPEKIANNVYADRMGNGNEASGDGWKYRGRGSLQLTGKNNYKLFSDFMNDPEIVTNPDRVATRYFWESALFYFTRNKLWSKMKGATPADVKVIRKAVNGGYIGLKDVQEKFTYYYNIII
;
A
#
# COMPACT_ATOMS: atom_id res chain seq x y z
N MET A 1 -8.22 11.31 -4.84
CA MET A 1 -9.17 10.48 -5.62
C MET A 1 -10.14 9.82 -4.66
N ASN A 2 -11.39 9.54 -5.05
CA ASN A 2 -12.32 8.78 -4.20
C ASN A 2 -12.47 7.37 -4.79
N HIS A 3 -11.58 6.48 -4.38
CA HIS A 3 -11.47 5.10 -4.89
C HIS A 3 -12.76 4.27 -4.67
N ILE A 4 -13.51 4.58 -3.61
CA ILE A 4 -14.77 3.90 -3.30
C ILE A 4 -15.84 4.33 -4.30
N ALA A 5 -16.05 5.65 -4.46
CA ALA A 5 -17.04 6.17 -5.38
C ALA A 5 -16.76 5.79 -6.84
N GLU A 6 -15.48 5.74 -7.23
CA GLU A 6 -15.09 5.28 -8.57
C GLU A 6 -15.38 3.80 -8.78
N PHE A 7 -15.09 2.95 -7.79
CA PHE A 7 -15.44 1.54 -7.85
C PHE A 7 -16.96 1.35 -7.92
N GLN A 8 -17.72 2.04 -7.07
CA GLN A 8 -19.19 1.98 -7.06
C GLN A 8 -19.76 2.39 -8.42
N LYS A 9 -19.35 3.56 -8.94
CA LYS A 9 -19.79 4.06 -10.25
C LYS A 9 -19.46 3.09 -11.37
N LYS A 10 -18.23 2.56 -11.42
CA LYS A 10 -17.78 1.60 -12.45
C LYS A 10 -18.60 0.31 -12.43
N ASN A 11 -19.15 -0.07 -11.27
CA ASN A 11 -19.90 -1.31 -11.07
C ASN A 11 -21.41 -1.10 -10.91
N GLY A 12 -21.93 0.09 -11.22
CA GLY A 12 -23.37 0.39 -11.18
C GLY A 12 -23.98 0.38 -9.77
N LEU A 13 -23.18 0.66 -8.74
CA LEU A 13 -23.63 0.71 -7.36
C LEU A 13 -24.01 2.13 -6.94
N LYS A 14 -24.91 2.22 -5.96
CA LYS A 14 -25.17 3.46 -5.22
C LYS A 14 -24.14 3.62 -4.10
N ASP A 15 -23.99 4.84 -3.61
CA ASP A 15 -23.21 5.10 -2.40
C ASP A 15 -23.85 4.38 -1.21
N ASP A 16 -23.08 3.50 -0.57
CA ASP A 16 -23.45 2.76 0.63
C ASP A 16 -22.51 3.06 1.82
N GLY A 17 -21.85 4.22 1.80
CA GLY A 17 -20.98 4.71 2.86
C GLY A 17 -19.51 4.27 2.72
N ILE A 18 -18.85 4.02 3.85
CA ILE A 18 -17.44 3.60 3.89
C ILE A 18 -17.35 2.11 3.53
N VAL A 19 -17.36 1.80 2.22
CA VAL A 19 -17.38 0.44 1.65
C VAL A 19 -18.47 -0.40 2.33
N GLY A 20 -19.74 -0.13 1.99
CA GLY A 20 -20.89 -0.83 2.57
C GLY A 20 -21.15 -2.21 1.98
N LYS A 21 -22.24 -2.86 2.42
CA LYS A 21 -22.53 -4.28 2.13
C LYS A 21 -22.59 -4.59 0.63
N ASP A 22 -23.20 -3.72 -0.16
CA ASP A 22 -23.34 -3.95 -1.61
C ASP A 22 -22.00 -3.76 -2.32
N THR A 23 -21.22 -2.76 -1.90
CA THR A 23 -19.85 -2.55 -2.38
C THR A 23 -18.96 -3.74 -2.03
N ILE A 24 -19.01 -4.26 -0.79
CA ILE A 24 -18.19 -5.42 -0.38
C ILE A 24 -18.53 -6.65 -1.21
N LYS A 25 -19.83 -6.98 -1.36
CA LYS A 25 -20.27 -8.13 -2.16
C LYS A 25 -19.81 -8.02 -3.60
N LYS A 26 -19.92 -6.82 -4.19
CA LYS A 26 -19.45 -6.57 -5.55
C LYS A 26 -17.94 -6.67 -5.68
N MET A 27 -17.17 -6.11 -4.75
CA MET A 27 -15.70 -6.23 -4.71
C MET A 27 -15.27 -7.70 -4.61
N ARG A 28 -15.90 -8.48 -3.73
CA ARG A 28 -15.61 -9.92 -3.58
C ARG A 28 -15.80 -10.66 -4.91
N TYR A 29 -16.89 -10.38 -5.62
CA TYR A 29 -17.16 -10.95 -6.95
C TYR A 29 -16.16 -10.47 -8.01
N VAL A 30 -15.90 -9.17 -8.11
CA VAL A 30 -15.02 -8.58 -9.13
C VAL A 30 -13.56 -9.03 -8.96
N PHE A 31 -13.11 -9.18 -7.71
CA PHE A 31 -11.74 -9.58 -7.39
C PHE A 31 -11.58 -11.08 -7.12
N ASP A 32 -12.65 -11.86 -7.29
CA ASP A 32 -12.68 -13.30 -7.04
C ASP A 32 -12.08 -13.69 -5.67
N ILE A 33 -12.48 -12.95 -4.62
CA ILE A 33 -11.99 -13.21 -3.26
C ILE A 33 -12.80 -14.39 -2.69
N PRO A 34 -12.15 -15.50 -2.28
CA PRO A 34 -12.85 -16.77 -2.08
C PRO A 34 -13.97 -16.77 -1.03
N ASP A 35 -13.77 -16.05 0.09
CA ASP A 35 -14.76 -16.01 1.16
C ASP A 35 -14.85 -14.64 1.86
N ASP A 36 -15.87 -14.53 2.69
CA ASP A 36 -16.25 -13.29 3.39
C ASP A 36 -15.23 -12.88 4.46
N ALA A 37 -14.60 -13.84 5.13
CA ALA A 37 -13.57 -13.55 6.11
C ALA A 37 -12.31 -13.00 5.41
N GLN A 38 -11.91 -13.60 4.30
CA GLN A 38 -10.80 -13.12 3.47
C GLN A 38 -11.08 -11.72 2.92
N MET A 39 -12.31 -11.44 2.49
CA MET A 39 -12.71 -10.10 2.06
C MET A 39 -12.61 -9.07 3.20
N ALA A 40 -13.03 -9.42 4.42
CA ALA A 40 -12.87 -8.56 5.58
C ALA A 40 -11.39 -8.31 5.94
N HIS A 41 -10.53 -9.33 5.89
CA HIS A 41 -9.08 -9.18 6.10
C HIS A 41 -8.44 -8.25 5.05
N PHE A 42 -8.86 -8.40 3.79
CA PHE A 42 -8.39 -7.59 2.68
C PHE A 42 -8.71 -6.11 2.91
N LEU A 43 -9.99 -5.78 3.16
CA LEU A 43 -10.42 -4.41 3.41
C LEU A 43 -9.85 -3.81 4.69
N ALA A 44 -9.72 -4.61 5.76
CA ALA A 44 -9.18 -4.13 7.03
C ALA A 44 -7.74 -3.62 6.89
N ASN A 45 -6.89 -4.37 6.18
CA ASN A 45 -5.51 -3.95 5.93
C ASN A 45 -5.47 -2.73 5.01
N ILE A 46 -6.22 -2.73 3.91
CA ILE A 46 -6.24 -1.56 3.00
C ILE A 46 -6.72 -0.31 3.73
N HIS A 47 -7.83 -0.39 4.48
CA HIS A 47 -8.36 0.74 5.24
C HIS A 47 -7.27 1.30 6.17
N HIS A 48 -6.57 0.45 6.91
CA HIS A 48 -5.48 0.86 7.78
C HIS A 48 -4.31 1.52 7.02
N GLU A 49 -3.77 0.85 6.00
CA GLU A 49 -2.58 1.31 5.26
C GLU A 49 -2.80 2.61 4.49
N THR A 50 -4.05 2.90 4.13
CA THR A 50 -4.39 4.05 3.28
C THR A 50 -5.03 5.19 4.06
N GLY A 51 -5.12 5.09 5.40
CA GLY A 51 -5.76 6.11 6.24
C GLY A 51 -7.23 6.32 5.89
N GLY A 52 -7.97 5.22 5.66
CA GLY A 52 -9.37 5.27 5.24
C GLY A 52 -9.55 5.50 3.75
N PHE A 53 -8.74 4.85 2.92
CA PHE A 53 -8.80 4.91 1.45
C PHE A 53 -8.47 6.29 0.86
N LYS A 54 -7.76 7.13 1.62
CA LYS A 54 -7.43 8.52 1.25
C LYS A 54 -6.02 8.67 0.69
N VAL A 55 -5.13 7.74 1.03
CA VAL A 55 -3.73 7.75 0.59
C VAL A 55 -3.52 6.64 -0.43
N ASP A 56 -3.08 7.02 -1.62
CA ASP A 56 -2.83 6.12 -2.75
C ASP A 56 -1.41 6.21 -3.31
N THR A 57 -0.62 7.18 -2.84
CA THR A 57 0.73 7.45 -3.32
C THR A 57 1.56 8.01 -2.17
N GLU A 58 2.78 7.49 -1.99
CA GLU A 58 3.70 8.09 -1.03
C GLU A 58 4.19 9.46 -1.49
N LYS A 59 4.20 10.43 -0.56
CA LYS A 59 4.58 11.81 -0.85
C LYS A 59 6.08 12.06 -0.70
N LEU A 60 6.74 11.32 0.20
CA LEU A 60 8.17 11.43 0.53
C LEU A 60 8.64 12.87 0.87
N ASN A 61 7.74 13.73 1.34
CA ASN A 61 8.06 15.11 1.68
C ASN A 61 8.46 15.22 3.17
N TYR A 62 9.73 14.92 3.48
CA TYR A 62 10.25 14.93 4.84
C TYR A 62 11.13 16.15 5.11
N SER A 63 11.04 16.71 6.31
CA SER A 63 12.08 17.60 6.84
C SER A 63 13.36 16.81 7.15
N ALA A 64 14.48 17.51 7.38
CA ALA A 64 15.73 16.84 7.79
C ALA A 64 15.56 16.04 9.09
N ALA A 65 14.79 16.57 10.06
CA ALA A 65 14.45 15.85 11.29
C ALA A 65 13.52 14.66 11.03
N GLY A 66 12.55 14.80 10.11
CA GLY A 66 11.70 13.69 9.68
C GLY A 66 12.50 12.54 9.05
N LEU A 67 13.46 12.86 8.18
CA LEU A 67 14.38 11.88 7.61
C LEU A 67 15.17 11.13 8.70
N VAL A 68 15.65 11.83 9.73
CA VAL A 68 16.31 11.20 10.89
C VAL A 68 15.36 10.29 11.66
N ALA A 69 14.11 10.70 11.86
CA ALA A 69 13.13 9.90 12.58
C ALA A 69 12.76 8.62 11.82
N THR A 70 12.64 8.69 10.49
CA THR A 70 12.24 7.56 9.64
C THR A 70 13.41 6.62 9.32
N TRP A 71 14.59 7.16 8.99
CA TRP A 71 15.77 6.37 8.63
C TRP A 71 17.02 6.86 9.39
N PRO A 72 17.07 6.68 10.72
CA PRO A 72 18.16 7.21 11.54
C PRO A 72 19.53 6.66 11.15
N GLY A 73 19.60 5.41 10.68
CA GLY A 73 20.86 4.82 10.22
C GLY A 73 21.49 5.51 9.01
N ARG A 74 20.68 6.23 8.21
CA ARG A 74 21.12 6.92 6.99
C ARG A 74 21.32 8.42 7.20
N TYR A 75 20.43 9.04 7.97
CA TYR A 75 20.31 10.50 8.03
C TYR A 75 20.74 11.12 9.36
N LYS A 76 20.97 10.32 10.40
CA LYS A 76 21.44 10.81 11.70
C LYS A 76 22.95 10.84 11.76
N ASP A 77 23.52 11.99 12.10
CA ASP A 77 24.92 12.06 12.51
C ASP A 77 25.10 11.35 13.86
N LYS A 78 26.01 10.37 13.92
CA LYS A 78 26.16 9.51 15.11
C LYS A 78 26.74 10.25 16.32
N ARG A 79 27.48 11.35 16.12
CA ARG A 79 28.13 12.10 17.20
C ARG A 79 27.17 13.09 17.84
N SER A 80 26.49 13.89 17.02
CA SER A 80 25.59 14.96 17.48
C SER A 80 24.15 14.51 17.69
N GLY A 81 23.74 13.38 17.10
CA GLY A 81 22.35 12.94 17.09
C GLY A 81 21.43 13.78 16.19
N LYS A 82 21.98 14.79 15.49
CA LYS A 82 21.25 15.72 14.62
C LYS A 82 21.22 15.22 13.16
N PRO A 83 20.40 15.82 12.27
CA PRO A 83 20.46 15.51 10.85
C PRO A 83 21.85 15.75 10.26
N ASN A 84 22.34 14.79 9.47
CA ASN A 84 23.59 14.91 8.74
C ASN A 84 23.45 15.80 7.49
N ALA A 85 24.56 16.10 6.82
CA ALA A 85 24.58 16.97 5.65
C ALA A 85 23.66 16.47 4.50
N LEU A 86 23.56 15.15 4.32
CA LEU A 86 22.67 14.56 3.32
C LEU A 86 21.20 14.84 3.66
N ALA A 87 20.80 14.64 4.92
CA ALA A 87 19.44 14.90 5.38
C ALA A 87 19.03 16.37 5.18
N VAL A 88 19.94 17.31 5.46
CA VAL A 88 19.71 18.75 5.22
C VAL A 88 19.57 19.03 3.73
N THR A 89 20.39 18.41 2.88
CA THR A 89 20.36 18.60 1.42
C THR A 89 19.08 18.06 0.77
N LEU A 90 18.54 16.97 1.30
CA LEU A 90 17.36 16.29 0.77
C LEU A 90 16.04 16.83 1.34
N ALA A 91 16.06 17.55 2.47
CA ALA A 91 14.86 18.02 3.14
C ALA A 91 13.91 18.76 2.18
N SER A 92 12.63 18.39 2.25
CA SER A 92 11.55 18.94 1.43
C SER A 92 11.76 18.82 -0.09
N ARG A 93 12.56 17.84 -0.54
CA ARG A 93 12.79 17.52 -1.95
C ARG A 93 12.37 16.07 -2.23
N PRO A 94 11.06 15.80 -2.37
CA PRO A 94 10.52 14.44 -2.35
C PRO A 94 11.08 13.53 -3.44
N GLU A 95 11.28 14.04 -4.65
CA GLU A 95 11.93 13.28 -5.73
C GLU A 95 13.37 12.88 -5.40
N LYS A 96 14.16 13.82 -4.85
CA LYS A 96 15.53 13.50 -4.42
C LYS A 96 15.55 12.53 -3.24
N ILE A 97 14.61 12.67 -2.30
CA ILE A 97 14.44 11.73 -1.19
C ILE A 97 14.15 10.33 -1.73
N ALA A 98 13.19 10.21 -2.65
CA ALA A 98 12.81 8.93 -3.24
C ALA A 98 13.97 8.27 -3.99
N ASN A 99 14.66 9.04 -4.83
CA ASN A 99 15.82 8.57 -5.58
C ASN A 99 16.93 8.10 -4.63
N ASN A 100 17.19 8.80 -3.53
CA ASN A 100 18.16 8.36 -2.53
C ASN A 100 17.74 7.11 -1.74
N VAL A 101 16.49 7.07 -1.26
CA VAL A 101 15.99 5.98 -0.39
C VAL A 101 15.85 4.66 -1.16
N TYR A 102 15.49 4.74 -2.45
CA TYR A 102 15.18 3.59 -3.28
C TYR A 102 16.22 3.30 -4.38
N ALA A 103 17.34 4.02 -4.44
CA ALA A 103 18.44 3.69 -5.34
C ALA A 103 18.97 2.27 -5.11
N ASP A 104 19.29 1.59 -6.22
CA ASP A 104 19.92 0.26 -6.26
C ASP A 104 19.12 -0.83 -5.51
N ARG A 105 17.80 -0.63 -5.38
CA ARG A 105 16.88 -1.53 -4.67
C ARG A 105 15.72 -1.91 -5.56
N MET A 106 15.25 -3.15 -5.43
CA MET A 106 14.04 -3.63 -6.11
C MET A 106 14.09 -3.42 -7.64
N GLY A 107 15.28 -3.50 -8.23
CA GLY A 107 15.51 -3.28 -9.66
C GLY A 107 15.60 -1.82 -10.10
N ASN A 108 15.49 -0.86 -9.19
CA ASN A 108 15.78 0.54 -9.49
C ASN A 108 17.28 0.71 -9.79
N GLY A 109 17.61 1.60 -10.72
CA GLY A 109 18.98 2.08 -10.89
C GLY A 109 19.46 2.94 -9.72
N ASN A 110 20.64 3.54 -9.90
CA ASN A 110 21.23 4.49 -8.96
C ASN A 110 20.37 5.76 -8.82
N GLU A 111 20.74 6.66 -7.90
CA GLU A 111 19.97 7.90 -7.64
C GLU A 111 19.75 8.76 -8.90
N ALA A 112 20.72 8.79 -9.82
CA ALA A 112 20.65 9.59 -11.04
C ALA A 112 19.64 9.04 -12.07
N SER A 113 19.25 7.78 -11.96
CA SER A 113 18.28 7.15 -12.88
C SER A 113 16.87 7.73 -12.76
N GLY A 114 16.52 8.33 -11.61
CA GLY A 114 15.15 8.76 -11.31
C GLY A 114 14.18 7.61 -10.99
N ASP A 115 14.65 6.35 -10.97
CA ASP A 115 13.80 5.18 -10.77
C ASP A 115 13.15 5.17 -9.38
N GLY A 116 13.82 5.72 -8.36
CA GLY A 116 13.29 5.77 -7.00
C GLY A 116 12.01 6.60 -6.89
N TRP A 117 11.96 7.76 -7.55
CA TRP A 117 10.76 8.59 -7.63
C TRP A 117 9.73 8.02 -8.61
N LYS A 118 10.17 7.53 -9.76
CA LYS A 118 9.28 6.95 -10.79
C LYS A 118 8.49 5.78 -10.24
N TYR A 119 9.16 4.84 -9.57
CA TYR A 119 8.60 3.60 -9.01
C TYR A 119 8.39 3.66 -7.49
N ARG A 120 8.13 4.86 -6.95
CA ARG A 120 7.72 5.05 -5.55
C ARG A 120 6.40 4.33 -5.22
N GLY A 121 6.14 4.11 -3.95
CA GLY A 121 4.97 3.47 -3.37
C GLY A 121 3.65 4.05 -3.88
N ARG A 122 2.83 3.20 -4.49
CA ARG A 122 1.47 3.51 -4.93
C ARG A 122 0.49 2.38 -4.65
N GLY A 123 -0.79 2.71 -4.74
CA GLY A 123 -1.88 1.77 -4.53
C GLY A 123 -2.15 1.50 -3.06
N SER A 124 -3.01 0.52 -2.81
CA SER A 124 -3.60 0.28 -1.49
C SER A 124 -2.70 -0.41 -0.48
N LEU A 125 -1.59 -1.04 -0.92
CA LEU A 125 -0.56 -1.66 -0.07
C LEU A 125 0.88 -1.33 -0.52
N GLN A 126 1.11 -0.10 -0.99
CA GLN A 126 2.44 0.47 -1.26
C GLN A 126 3.32 -0.37 -2.22
N LEU A 127 2.84 -0.62 -3.45
CA LEU A 127 3.64 -1.22 -4.51
C LEU A 127 4.84 -0.31 -4.84
N THR A 128 6.06 -0.80 -4.60
CA THR A 128 7.30 0.00 -4.69
C THR A 128 8.39 -0.75 -5.44
N GLY A 129 9.15 -0.03 -6.28
CA GLY A 129 10.34 -0.52 -6.98
C GLY A 129 10.05 -1.13 -8.36
N LYS A 130 10.94 -0.87 -9.32
CA LYS A 130 10.80 -1.21 -10.74
C LYS A 130 10.46 -2.67 -11.00
N ASN A 131 11.12 -3.61 -10.31
CA ASN A 131 10.83 -5.04 -10.46
C ASN A 131 9.41 -5.39 -10.03
N ASN A 132 8.91 -4.77 -8.96
CA ASN A 132 7.54 -5.02 -8.49
C ASN A 132 6.51 -4.40 -9.44
N TYR A 133 6.78 -3.21 -9.99
CA TYR A 133 5.94 -2.63 -11.03
C TYR A 133 5.88 -3.49 -12.29
N LYS A 134 7.01 -4.09 -12.71
CA LYS A 134 7.03 -5.03 -13.84
C LYS A 134 6.19 -6.28 -13.54
N LEU A 135 6.35 -6.89 -12.38
CA LEU A 135 5.57 -8.07 -12.01
C LEU A 135 4.08 -7.75 -11.84
N PHE A 136 3.74 -6.54 -11.38
CA PHE A 136 2.35 -6.10 -11.31
C PHE A 136 1.77 -5.82 -12.70
N SER A 137 2.55 -5.22 -13.60
CA SER A 137 2.23 -5.06 -15.01
C SER A 137 1.88 -6.40 -15.67
N ASP A 138 2.68 -7.43 -15.42
CA ASP A 138 2.44 -8.78 -15.93
C ASP A 138 1.16 -9.39 -15.32
N PHE A 139 0.95 -9.21 -14.00
CA PHE A 139 -0.24 -9.69 -13.30
C PHE A 139 -1.54 -9.05 -13.82
N MET A 140 -1.50 -7.77 -14.16
CA MET A 140 -2.65 -7.05 -14.72
C MET A 140 -2.77 -7.17 -16.24
N ASN A 141 -1.78 -7.79 -16.90
CA ASN A 141 -1.62 -7.78 -18.35
C ASN A 141 -1.72 -6.37 -18.95
N ASP A 142 -1.06 -5.39 -18.33
CA ASP A 142 -1.05 -3.98 -18.74
C ASP A 142 0.37 -3.39 -18.73
N PRO A 143 1.09 -3.38 -19.88
CA PRO A 143 2.45 -2.87 -19.98
C PRO A 143 2.55 -1.36 -19.68
N GLU A 144 1.45 -0.60 -19.75
CA GLU A 144 1.47 0.83 -19.44
C GLU A 144 1.75 1.11 -17.96
N ILE A 145 1.62 0.12 -17.06
CA ILE A 145 1.99 0.30 -15.64
C ILE A 145 3.48 0.62 -15.49
N VAL A 146 4.35 0.11 -16.36
CA VAL A 146 5.80 0.36 -16.27
C VAL A 146 6.19 1.72 -16.84
N THR A 147 5.50 2.17 -17.89
CA THR A 147 5.76 3.46 -18.56
C THR A 147 5.02 4.61 -17.88
N ASN A 148 3.83 4.36 -17.33
CA ASN A 148 2.98 5.27 -16.59
C ASN A 148 2.58 4.69 -15.21
N PRO A 149 3.51 4.69 -14.23
CA PRO A 149 3.29 4.07 -12.91
C PRO A 149 2.18 4.73 -12.09
N ASP A 150 1.74 5.95 -12.41
CA ASP A 150 0.61 6.61 -11.72
C ASP A 150 -0.72 5.86 -11.94
N ARG A 151 -0.81 4.97 -12.95
CA ARG A 151 -1.93 4.03 -13.13
C ARG A 151 -2.18 3.16 -11.89
N VAL A 152 -1.14 2.84 -11.12
CA VAL A 152 -1.31 2.02 -9.90
C VAL A 152 -2.16 2.74 -8.86
N ALA A 153 -1.98 4.06 -8.72
CA ALA A 153 -2.81 4.86 -7.81
C ALA A 153 -4.17 5.19 -8.41
N THR A 154 -4.25 5.44 -9.72
CA THR A 154 -5.44 6.03 -10.37
C THR A 154 -6.42 5.03 -10.99
N ARG A 155 -5.95 3.82 -11.32
CA ARG A 155 -6.75 2.79 -12.02
C ARG A 155 -6.73 1.46 -11.29
N TYR A 156 -5.60 1.11 -10.67
CA TYR A 156 -5.37 -0.20 -10.08
C TYR A 156 -5.16 -0.14 -8.56
N PHE A 157 -5.83 0.82 -7.91
CA PHE A 157 -5.69 1.05 -6.48
C PHE A 157 -5.98 -0.22 -5.68
N TRP A 158 -7.10 -0.90 -5.94
CA TRP A 158 -7.50 -2.13 -5.25
C TRP A 158 -6.68 -3.34 -5.70
N GLU A 159 -6.43 -3.45 -7.00
CA GLU A 159 -5.73 -4.57 -7.62
C GLU A 159 -4.27 -4.67 -7.17
N SER A 160 -3.64 -3.55 -6.82
CA SER A 160 -2.29 -3.57 -6.23
C SER A 160 -2.22 -4.36 -4.91
N ALA A 161 -3.26 -4.31 -4.07
CA ALA A 161 -3.35 -5.15 -2.88
C ALA A 161 -3.69 -6.60 -3.22
N LEU A 162 -4.58 -6.83 -4.19
CA LEU A 162 -4.92 -8.18 -4.67
C LEU A 162 -3.67 -8.90 -5.15
N PHE A 163 -2.83 -8.22 -5.93
CA PHE A 163 -1.52 -8.71 -6.35
C PHE A 163 -0.64 -9.07 -5.16
N TYR A 164 -0.53 -8.19 -4.17
CA TYR A 164 0.27 -8.45 -2.98
C TYR A 164 -0.22 -9.69 -2.22
N PHE A 165 -1.52 -9.80 -1.96
CA PHE A 165 -2.11 -10.93 -1.24
C PHE A 165 -1.90 -12.25 -1.99
N THR A 166 -2.12 -12.24 -3.30
CA THR A 166 -2.00 -13.42 -4.17
C THR A 166 -0.54 -13.87 -4.27
N ARG A 167 0.37 -12.96 -4.60
CA ARG A 167 1.80 -13.25 -4.76
C ARG A 167 2.45 -13.75 -3.47
N ASN A 168 2.04 -13.24 -2.32
CA ASN A 168 2.56 -13.65 -1.01
C ASN A 168 1.80 -14.81 -0.37
N LYS A 169 0.86 -15.43 -1.11
CA LYS A 169 0.03 -16.56 -0.67
C LYS A 169 -0.66 -16.28 0.66
N LEU A 170 -1.24 -15.09 0.80
CA LEU A 170 -1.87 -14.65 2.05
C LEU A 170 -3.25 -15.27 2.26
N TRP A 171 -3.99 -15.49 1.18
CA TRP A 171 -5.32 -16.13 1.22
C TRP A 171 -5.28 -17.47 1.96
N SER A 172 -4.31 -18.34 1.63
CA SER A 172 -4.14 -19.65 2.26
C SER A 172 -3.64 -19.61 3.71
N LYS A 173 -3.25 -18.44 4.23
CA LYS A 173 -2.81 -18.29 5.62
C LYS A 173 -3.96 -17.98 6.57
N MET A 174 -5.11 -17.58 6.04
CA MET A 174 -6.30 -17.27 6.82
C MET A 174 -7.09 -18.56 7.03
N LYS A 175 -7.38 -18.90 8.29
CA LYS A 175 -8.23 -20.05 8.64
C LYS A 175 -9.69 -19.67 8.85
N GLY A 176 -9.98 -18.37 8.90
CA GLY A 176 -11.32 -17.81 8.98
C GLY A 176 -11.31 -16.40 9.57
N ALA A 177 -12.29 -16.13 10.42
CA ALA A 177 -12.52 -14.82 11.03
C ALA A 177 -11.93 -14.72 12.45
N THR A 178 -10.64 -15.06 12.62
CA THR A 178 -10.02 -15.10 13.96
C THR A 178 -9.02 -13.95 14.20
N PRO A 179 -8.85 -13.49 15.46
CA PRO A 179 -7.78 -12.55 15.81
C PRO A 179 -6.37 -13.06 15.49
N ALA A 180 -6.17 -14.39 15.49
CA ALA A 180 -4.90 -15.02 15.11
C ALA A 180 -4.62 -14.82 13.62
N ASP A 181 -5.63 -14.98 12.75
CA ASP A 181 -5.51 -14.71 11.32
C ASP A 181 -5.16 -13.23 11.08
N VAL A 182 -5.85 -12.30 11.75
CA VAL A 182 -5.55 -10.85 11.63
C VAL A 182 -4.08 -10.58 11.96
N LYS A 183 -3.57 -11.19 13.04
CA LYS A 183 -2.17 -11.04 13.45
C LYS A 183 -1.19 -11.59 12.41
N VAL A 184 -1.49 -12.74 11.80
CA VAL A 184 -0.65 -13.35 10.74
C VAL A 184 -0.61 -12.45 9.51
N ILE A 185 -1.77 -11.96 9.06
CA ILE A 185 -1.88 -11.10 7.88
C ILE A 185 -1.23 -9.75 8.12
N ARG A 186 -1.46 -9.13 9.29
CA ARG A 186 -0.82 -7.86 9.67
C ARG A 186 0.70 -7.96 9.61
N LYS A 187 1.26 -9.03 10.20
CA LYS A 187 2.71 -9.26 10.18
C LYS A 187 3.24 -9.39 8.75
N ALA A 188 2.51 -10.07 7.88
CA ALA A 188 2.90 -10.19 6.48
C ALA A 188 2.88 -8.83 5.78
N VAL A 189 1.76 -8.12 5.84
CA VAL A 189 1.55 -6.83 5.16
C VAL A 189 2.55 -5.75 5.59
N ASN A 190 2.80 -5.62 6.90
CA ASN A 190 3.60 -4.53 7.45
C ASN A 190 4.99 -4.95 7.96
N GLY A 191 5.36 -6.23 7.84
CA GLY A 191 6.61 -6.77 8.40
C GLY A 191 6.65 -6.80 9.94
N GLY A 192 5.54 -6.52 10.61
CA GLY A 192 5.44 -6.39 12.07
C GLY A 192 4.00 -6.14 12.53
N TYR A 193 3.82 -5.77 13.80
CA TYR A 193 2.49 -5.64 14.41
C TYR A 193 2.06 -4.19 14.69
N ILE A 194 2.76 -3.20 14.13
CA ILE A 194 2.35 -1.79 14.23
C ILE A 194 0.93 -1.65 13.68
N GLY A 195 0.04 -1.03 14.45
CA GLY A 195 -1.36 -0.84 14.08
C GLY A 195 -2.25 -2.08 14.21
N LEU A 196 -1.79 -3.18 14.82
CA LEU A 196 -2.57 -4.43 14.91
C LEU A 196 -3.97 -4.23 15.52
N LYS A 197 -4.10 -3.46 16.61
CA LYS A 197 -5.40 -3.18 17.25
C LYS A 197 -6.38 -2.51 16.29
N ASP A 198 -5.91 -1.52 15.54
CA ASP A 198 -6.73 -0.79 14.56
C ASP A 198 -7.19 -1.70 13.41
N VAL A 199 -6.31 -2.60 12.95
CA VAL A 199 -6.67 -3.60 11.93
C VAL A 199 -7.67 -4.63 12.47
N GLN A 200 -7.58 -5.03 13.74
CA GLN A 200 -8.56 -5.91 14.39
C GLN A 200 -9.94 -5.25 14.46
N GLU A 201 -10.01 -3.99 14.86
CA GLU A 201 -11.27 -3.23 14.91
C GLU A 201 -11.90 -3.08 13.52
N LYS A 202 -11.07 -2.79 12.50
CA LYS A 202 -11.52 -2.71 11.10
C LYS A 202 -11.97 -4.07 10.55
N PHE A 203 -11.28 -5.14 10.91
CA PHE A 203 -11.69 -6.49 10.54
C PHE A 203 -13.08 -6.79 11.10
N THR A 204 -13.30 -6.56 12.40
CA THR A 204 -14.61 -6.76 13.04
C THR A 204 -15.68 -5.90 12.38
N TYR A 205 -15.39 -4.64 12.07
CA TYR A 205 -16.31 -3.75 11.35
C TYR A 205 -16.75 -4.34 10.00
N TYR A 206 -15.80 -4.70 9.13
CA TYR A 206 -16.15 -5.23 7.81
C TYR A 206 -16.83 -6.59 7.88
N TYR A 207 -16.35 -7.48 8.75
CA TYR A 207 -16.93 -8.81 8.89
C TYR A 207 -18.40 -8.73 9.33
N ASN A 208 -18.73 -7.84 10.28
CA ASN A 208 -20.10 -7.62 10.74
C ASN A 208 -21.04 -7.02 9.68
N ILE A 209 -20.51 -6.31 8.67
CA ILE A 209 -21.32 -5.79 7.56
C ILE A 209 -21.65 -6.91 6.56
N ILE A 210 -20.72 -7.84 6.37
CA ILE A 210 -20.86 -8.91 5.38
C ILE A 210 -21.90 -9.95 5.84
N ILE A 211 -21.78 -10.39 7.10
CA ILE A 211 -22.67 -11.42 7.68
C ILE A 211 -24.11 -10.96 7.88
#